data_AF-A0A6F9ZWT7-F1
#
_entry.id   AF-A0A6F9ZWT7-F1
#
_cell.length_a   1.000
_cell.length_b   1.000
_cell.length_c   1.000
_cell.angle_alpha   90.00
_cell.angle_beta   90.00
_cell.angle_gamma   90.00
#
_symmetry.space_group_name_H-M   'P 1'
#
loop_
_entity.id
_entity.type
_entity.pdbx_description
1 polymer ?
#
loop_
_entity_poly.entity_id
_entity_poly.type
_entity_poly.pdbx_seq_one_letter_code
_entity_poly.pdbx_strand_id
1 'polypeptide(L)'
;MAEEKKEKKKLFKTRKKKERIEKNRFIKEFKIAYRNLEDPEKFFKRILLPSLAGGLILLFLPSMLGSLLHIDLNPIAFSSIGIITIILGVLYPYISWKNRENEINGKMHFFITHLRVLAISDLSLKDIINIIGEKRKVYKSLGDEIRKISILSTQWKVPLARAFRFISDRTPSKMLKDFLDRFSQSLVSGVSH
;
A
#
# COMPACT_ATOMS: atom_id res chain seq x y z
N MET A 1 -5.16 -15.42 -45.78
CA MET A 1 -3.76 -15.13 -45.40
C MET A 1 -3.48 -13.65 -45.07
N ALA A 2 -4.06 -12.67 -45.79
CA ALA A 2 -3.88 -11.24 -45.49
C ALA A 2 -4.71 -10.72 -44.29
N GLU A 3 -5.94 -11.22 -44.11
CA GLU A 3 -6.79 -10.88 -42.95
C GLU A 3 -6.21 -11.39 -41.63
N GLU A 4 -5.74 -12.64 -41.59
CA GLU A 4 -5.12 -13.25 -40.41
C GLU A 4 -3.85 -12.49 -39.95
N LYS A 5 -3.06 -11.95 -40.90
CA LYS A 5 -1.91 -11.07 -40.59
C LYS A 5 -2.35 -9.71 -40.04
N LYS A 6 -3.44 -9.12 -40.55
CA LYS A 6 -3.99 -7.85 -40.03
C LYS A 6 -4.54 -8.03 -38.61
N GLU A 7 -5.21 -9.14 -38.34
CA GLU A 7 -5.79 -9.47 -37.05
C GLU A 7 -4.70 -9.72 -35.99
N LYS A 8 -3.67 -10.52 -36.30
CA LYS A 8 -2.50 -10.72 -35.43
C LYS A 8 -1.77 -9.40 -35.11
N LYS A 9 -1.64 -8.50 -36.09
CA LYS A 9 -1.01 -7.17 -35.92
C LYS A 9 -1.85 -6.25 -35.02
N LYS A 10 -3.19 -6.35 -35.12
CA LYS A 10 -4.15 -5.62 -34.25
C LYS A 10 -4.10 -6.14 -32.82
N LEU A 11 -4.12 -7.47 -32.64
CA LEU A 11 -3.97 -8.13 -31.33
C LEU A 11 -2.65 -7.74 -30.64
N PHE A 12 -1.54 -7.75 -31.39
CA PHE A 12 -0.22 -7.38 -30.89
C PHE A 12 -0.14 -5.91 -30.46
N LYS A 13 -0.74 -4.99 -31.23
CA LYS A 13 -0.86 -3.58 -30.84
C LYS A 13 -1.68 -3.39 -29.57
N THR A 14 -2.80 -4.10 -29.43
CA THR A 14 -3.64 -4.05 -28.22
C THR A 14 -2.91 -4.59 -26.99
N ARG A 15 -2.16 -5.69 -27.15
CA ARG A 15 -1.34 -6.29 -26.08
C ARG A 15 -0.23 -5.35 -25.62
N LYS A 16 0.55 -4.77 -26.55
CA LYS A 16 1.56 -3.74 -26.25
C LYS A 16 0.96 -2.50 -25.59
N LYS A 17 -0.23 -2.07 -26.01
CA LYS A 17 -0.94 -0.94 -25.39
C LYS A 17 -1.32 -1.25 -23.94
N LYS A 18 -1.83 -2.45 -23.67
CA LYS A 18 -2.20 -2.91 -22.32
C LYS A 18 -0.96 -3.02 -21.41
N GLU A 19 0.12 -3.64 -21.89
CA GLU A 19 1.40 -3.72 -21.17
C GLU A 19 1.96 -2.34 -20.83
N ARG A 20 1.89 -1.38 -21.75
CA ARG A 20 2.34 0.00 -21.51
C ARG A 20 1.50 0.70 -20.43
N ILE A 21 0.19 0.49 -20.41
CA ILE A 21 -0.72 1.05 -19.40
C ILE A 21 -0.42 0.44 -18.02
N GLU A 22 -0.24 -0.87 -17.95
CA GLU A 22 0.11 -1.56 -16.70
C GLU A 22 1.47 -1.13 -16.17
N LYS A 23 2.50 -1.04 -17.03
CA LYS A 23 3.82 -0.54 -16.63
C LYS A 23 3.76 0.89 -16.07
N ASN A 24 3.02 1.78 -16.73
CA ASN A 24 2.84 3.15 -16.24
C ASN A 24 2.11 3.22 -14.90
N ARG A 25 1.12 2.34 -14.70
CA ARG A 25 0.40 2.22 -13.42
C ARG A 25 1.34 1.75 -12.32
N PHE A 26 2.09 0.68 -12.58
CA PHE A 26 3.06 0.13 -11.62
C PHE A 26 4.09 1.17 -11.20
N ILE A 27 4.70 1.89 -12.15
CA ILE A 27 5.68 2.96 -11.84
C ILE A 27 5.04 4.06 -10.99
N LYS A 28 3.80 4.46 -11.30
CA LYS A 28 3.07 5.47 -10.52
C LYS A 28 2.81 4.99 -9.10
N GLU A 29 2.33 3.76 -8.93
CA GLU A 29 2.05 3.14 -7.62
C GLU A 29 3.33 2.95 -6.82
N PHE A 30 4.41 2.53 -7.46
CA PHE A 30 5.75 2.39 -6.85
C PHE A 30 6.27 3.75 -6.34
N LYS A 31 6.16 4.81 -7.14
CA LYS A 31 6.53 6.17 -6.72
C LYS A 31 5.66 6.66 -5.57
N ILE A 32 4.35 6.36 -5.59
CA ILE A 32 3.43 6.70 -4.51
C ILE A 32 3.80 5.95 -3.22
N ALA A 33 4.15 4.67 -3.30
CA ALA A 33 4.54 3.86 -2.16
C ALA A 33 5.78 4.43 -1.44
N TYR A 34 6.81 4.81 -2.20
CA TYR A 34 8.00 5.46 -1.65
C TYR A 34 7.70 6.82 -1.00
N ARG A 35 6.80 7.60 -1.59
CA ARG A 35 6.39 8.90 -1.03
C ARG A 35 5.55 8.77 0.25
N ASN A 36 4.83 7.66 0.40
CA ASN A 36 3.95 7.40 1.54
C ASN A 36 4.65 6.60 2.66
N LEU A 37 5.97 6.48 2.64
CA LEU A 37 6.73 5.91 3.75
C LEU A 37 6.53 6.80 4.99
N GLU A 38 6.02 6.22 6.08
CA GLU A 38 5.82 6.94 7.36
C GLU A 38 7.16 7.44 7.92
N ASP A 39 8.19 6.58 7.91
CA ASP A 39 9.54 6.91 8.37
C ASP A 39 10.59 6.53 7.30
N PRO A 40 10.93 7.43 6.37
CA PRO A 40 11.90 7.12 5.32
C PRO A 40 13.27 6.79 5.91
N GLU A 41 13.75 7.55 6.89
CA GLU A 41 15.05 7.30 7.53
C GLU A 41 15.16 5.91 8.17
N LYS A 42 14.09 5.49 8.85
CA LYS A 42 14.01 4.19 9.51
C LYS A 42 13.98 3.06 8.49
N PHE A 43 13.25 3.23 7.38
CA PHE A 43 13.25 2.30 6.26
C PHE A 43 14.67 2.14 5.67
N PHE A 44 15.33 3.27 5.38
CA PHE A 44 16.69 3.26 4.84
C PHE A 44 17.64 2.51 5.77
N LYS A 45 17.72 2.90 7.06
CA LYS A 45 18.67 2.32 8.01
C LYS A 45 18.36 0.87 8.38
N ARG A 46 17.08 0.51 8.53
CA ARG A 46 16.70 -0.80 9.10
C ARG A 46 16.40 -1.86 8.05
N ILE A 47 16.05 -1.47 6.82
CA ILE A 47 15.61 -2.41 5.78
C ILE A 47 16.51 -2.31 4.55
N LEU A 48 16.65 -1.11 3.96
CA LEU A 48 17.37 -0.96 2.70
C LEU A 48 18.88 -1.20 2.86
N LEU A 49 19.51 -0.56 3.86
CA LEU A 49 20.95 -0.64 4.09
C LEU A 49 21.40 -2.07 4.42
N PRO A 50 20.74 -2.82 5.34
CA PRO A 50 21.09 -4.21 5.60
C PRO A 50 20.82 -5.14 4.41
N SER A 51 19.75 -4.90 3.64
CA SER A 51 19.44 -5.67 2.43
C SER A 51 20.50 -5.45 1.35
N LEU A 52 20.94 -4.22 1.14
CA LEU A 52 22.01 -3.88 0.20
C LEU A 52 23.35 -4.47 0.67
N ALA A 53 23.75 -4.22 1.91
CA ALA A 53 25.01 -4.71 2.46
C ALA A 53 25.05 -6.24 2.46
N GLY A 54 24.01 -6.91 2.99
CA GLY A 54 23.93 -8.37 3.02
C GLY A 54 23.87 -8.98 1.62
N GLY A 55 23.14 -8.35 0.69
CA GLY A 55 23.09 -8.80 -0.71
C GLY A 55 24.43 -8.66 -1.43
N LEU A 56 25.15 -7.55 -1.23
CA LEU A 56 26.52 -7.39 -1.74
C LEU A 56 27.47 -8.42 -1.14
N ILE A 57 27.44 -8.61 0.18
CA ILE A 57 28.28 -9.60 0.86
C ILE A 57 28.05 -10.98 0.26
N LEU A 58 26.79 -11.41 0.11
CA LEU A 58 26.44 -12.71 -0.48
C LEU A 58 26.93 -12.85 -1.93
N LEU A 59 26.94 -11.77 -2.70
CA LEU A 59 27.39 -11.76 -4.08
C LEU A 59 28.91 -11.96 -4.19
N PHE A 60 29.68 -11.34 -3.31
CA PHE A 60 31.15 -11.44 -3.30
C PHE A 60 31.70 -12.59 -2.44
N LEU A 61 30.87 -13.21 -1.59
CA LEU A 61 31.27 -14.25 -0.65
C LEU A 61 31.98 -15.45 -1.33
N PRO A 62 31.47 -16.01 -2.44
CA PRO A 62 32.12 -17.16 -3.10
C PRO A 62 33.51 -16.81 -3.64
N SER A 63 33.69 -15.62 -4.22
CA SER A 63 34.97 -15.17 -4.74
C SER A 63 35.99 -14.94 -3.62
N MET A 64 35.56 -14.36 -2.50
CA MET A 64 36.41 -14.14 -1.32
C MET A 64 36.85 -15.46 -0.68
N LEU A 65 35.92 -16.38 -0.43
CA LEU A 65 36.21 -17.67 0.21
C LEU A 65 36.99 -18.62 -0.72
N GLY A 66 36.68 -18.63 -2.01
CA GLY A 66 37.40 -19.43 -2.99
C GLY A 66 38.87 -19.02 -3.10
N SER A 67 39.15 -17.71 -3.12
CA SER A 67 40.52 -17.19 -3.19
C SER A 67 41.32 -17.37 -1.89
N LEU A 68 40.68 -17.34 -0.72
CA LEU A 68 41.38 -17.33 0.58
C LEU A 68 41.48 -18.71 1.20
N LEU A 69 40.41 -19.52 1.14
CA LEU A 69 40.27 -20.79 1.85
C LEU A 69 40.17 -22.01 0.93
N HIS A 70 40.21 -21.82 -0.40
CA HIS A 70 40.05 -22.89 -1.40
C HIS A 70 38.75 -23.71 -1.21
N ILE A 71 37.70 -23.06 -0.69
CA ILE A 71 36.38 -23.67 -0.53
C ILE A 71 35.57 -23.39 -1.80
N ASP A 72 35.17 -24.45 -2.50
CA ASP A 72 34.35 -24.36 -3.70
C ASP A 72 32.86 -24.16 -3.35
N LEU A 73 32.47 -22.89 -3.22
CA LEU A 73 31.06 -22.49 -3.17
C LEU A 73 30.55 -22.23 -4.59
N ASN A 74 29.32 -22.67 -4.90
CA ASN A 74 28.70 -22.40 -6.19
C ASN A 74 28.46 -20.88 -6.36
N PRO A 75 29.21 -20.17 -7.24
CA PRO A 75 29.14 -18.71 -7.32
C PRO A 75 27.79 -18.22 -7.83
N ILE A 76 27.15 -19.00 -8.71
CA ILE A 76 25.86 -18.68 -9.33
C ILE A 76 24.76 -18.69 -8.29
N ALA A 77 24.74 -19.72 -7.43
CA ALA A 77 23.72 -19.86 -6.38
C ALA A 77 23.76 -18.66 -5.41
N PHE A 78 24.93 -18.33 -4.88
CA PHE A 78 25.09 -17.21 -3.94
C PHE A 78 24.82 -15.84 -4.58
N SER A 79 25.30 -15.63 -5.82
CA SER A 79 25.00 -14.39 -6.56
C SER A 79 23.51 -14.22 -6.79
N SER A 80 22.79 -15.29 -7.11
CA SER A 80 21.33 -15.23 -7.31
C SER A 80 20.60 -14.83 -6.02
N ILE A 81 21.00 -15.41 -4.88
CA ILE A 81 20.43 -15.09 -3.56
C ILE A 81 20.71 -13.63 -3.18
N GLY A 82 21.95 -13.15 -3.37
CA GLY A 82 22.32 -11.76 -3.10
C GLY A 82 21.50 -10.76 -3.91
N ILE A 83 21.33 -11.02 -5.22
CA ILE A 83 20.50 -10.20 -6.11
C ILE A 83 19.04 -10.19 -5.64
N ILE A 84 18.48 -11.35 -5.31
CA ILE A 84 17.10 -11.47 -4.82
C ILE A 84 16.90 -10.67 -3.52
N THR A 85 17.84 -10.76 -2.57
CA THR A 85 17.77 -10.00 -1.32
C THR A 85 17.73 -8.49 -1.57
N ILE A 86 18.56 -7.98 -2.48
CA ILE A 86 18.57 -6.55 -2.85
C ILE A 86 17.23 -6.14 -3.48
N ILE A 87 16.75 -6.95 -4.43
CA ILE A 87 15.49 -6.70 -5.12
C ILE A 87 14.32 -6.65 -4.12
N LEU A 88 14.27 -7.57 -3.16
CA LEU A 88 13.26 -7.60 -2.11
C LEU A 88 13.31 -6.35 -1.21
N GLY A 89 14.50 -5.90 -0.83
CA GLY A 89 14.66 -4.67 -0.04
C GLY A 89 14.14 -3.43 -0.77
N VAL A 90 14.43 -3.31 -2.07
CA VAL A 90 13.94 -2.21 -2.92
C VAL A 90 12.42 -2.28 -3.16
N LEU A 91 11.87 -3.49 -3.31
CA LEU A 91 10.42 -3.69 -3.50
C LEU A 91 9.61 -3.60 -2.20
N TYR A 92 10.27 -3.66 -1.03
CA TYR A 92 9.60 -3.71 0.26
C TYR A 92 8.56 -2.60 0.48
N PRO A 93 8.83 -1.30 0.19
CA PRO A 93 7.82 -0.24 0.38
C PRO A 93 6.56 -0.47 -0.45
N TYR A 94 6.72 -0.95 -1.68
CA TYR A 94 5.61 -1.26 -2.58
C TYR A 94 4.80 -2.45 -2.06
N ILE A 95 5.47 -3.51 -1.61
CA ILE A 95 4.81 -4.69 -1.02
C ILE A 95 4.03 -4.30 0.23
N SER A 96 4.64 -3.51 1.13
CA SER A 96 4.00 -3.03 2.35
C SER A 96 2.77 -2.16 2.05
N TRP A 97 2.90 -1.21 1.11
CA TRP A 97 1.79 -0.37 0.67
C TRP A 97 0.62 -1.19 0.10
N LYS A 98 0.94 -2.21 -0.72
CA LYS A 98 -0.07 -3.10 -1.30
C LYS A 98 -0.74 -4.00 -0.25
N ASN A 99 0.02 -4.49 0.73
CA ASN A 99 -0.52 -5.27 1.84
C ASN A 99 -1.51 -4.44 2.66
N ARG A 100 -1.21 -3.16 2.95
CA ARG A 100 -2.14 -2.24 3.61
C ARG A 100 -3.43 -2.05 2.81
N GLU A 101 -3.33 -1.82 1.50
CA GLU A 101 -4.51 -1.74 0.61
C GLU A 101 -5.38 -3.01 0.71
N ASN A 102 -4.75 -4.19 0.65
CA ASN A 102 -5.46 -5.48 0.72
C ASN A 102 -6.13 -5.69 2.09
N GLU A 103 -5.45 -5.36 3.18
CA GLU A 103 -6.03 -5.44 4.53
C GLU A 103 -7.23 -4.52 4.70
N ILE A 104 -7.13 -3.29 4.18
CA ILE A 104 -8.25 -2.33 4.21
C ILE A 104 -9.44 -2.92 3.44
N ASN A 105 -9.23 -3.28 2.18
CA ASN A 105 -10.28 -3.82 1.31
C ASN A 105 -10.92 -5.08 1.92
N GLY A 106 -10.10 -5.96 2.49
CA GLY A 106 -10.55 -7.19 3.13
C GLY A 106 -11.40 -6.98 4.38
N LYS A 107 -11.36 -5.79 5.02
CA LYS A 107 -12.15 -5.46 6.21
C LYS A 107 -13.29 -4.48 5.96
N MET A 108 -13.44 -3.96 4.74
CA MET A 108 -14.48 -2.99 4.41
C MET A 108 -15.90 -3.50 4.67
N HIS A 109 -16.21 -4.76 4.31
CA HIS A 109 -17.54 -5.32 4.53
C HIS A 109 -17.90 -5.36 6.03
N PHE A 110 -16.96 -5.82 6.87
CA PHE A 110 -17.15 -5.88 8.32
C PHE A 110 -17.29 -4.49 8.94
N PHE A 111 -16.50 -3.52 8.45
CA PHE A 111 -16.61 -2.12 8.85
C PHE A 111 -17.97 -1.53 8.52
N ILE A 112 -18.48 -1.71 7.29
CA ILE A 112 -19.80 -1.18 6.89
C ILE A 112 -20.92 -1.78 7.73
N THR A 113 -20.89 -3.10 7.99
CA THR A 113 -21.90 -3.74 8.83
C THR A 113 -21.87 -3.22 10.27
N HIS A 114 -20.69 -3.13 10.89
CA HIS A 114 -20.59 -2.63 12.26
C HIS A 114 -20.90 -1.13 12.36
N LEU A 115 -20.51 -0.34 11.35
CA LEU A 115 -20.89 1.07 11.25
C LEU A 115 -22.41 1.22 11.22
N ARG A 116 -23.12 0.38 10.44
CA ARG A 116 -24.59 0.38 10.39
C ARG A 116 -25.20 0.08 11.74
N VAL A 117 -24.71 -0.95 12.44
CA VAL A 117 -25.21 -1.30 13.78
C VAL A 117 -25.01 -0.14 14.76
N LEU A 118 -23.83 0.49 14.74
CA LEU A 118 -23.55 1.67 15.57
C LEU A 118 -24.37 2.90 15.15
N ALA A 119 -24.68 3.07 13.87
CA ALA A 119 -25.49 4.20 13.40
C ALA A 119 -26.97 4.10 13.80
N ILE A 120 -27.46 2.90 14.15
CA ILE A 120 -28.82 2.71 14.70
C ILE A 120 -28.86 3.02 16.19
N SER A 121 -27.71 2.98 16.88
CA SER A 121 -27.63 3.38 18.28
C SER A 121 -27.66 4.90 18.43
N ASP A 122 -28.04 5.40 19.60
CA ASP A 122 -28.11 6.83 19.94
C ASP A 122 -26.71 7.46 20.17
N LEU A 123 -25.74 7.05 19.35
CA LEU A 123 -24.36 7.55 19.40
C LEU A 123 -24.15 8.64 18.36
N SER A 124 -23.40 9.67 18.73
CA SER A 124 -22.97 10.65 17.75
C SER A 124 -22.01 10.01 16.74
N LEU A 125 -22.02 10.49 15.49
CA LEU A 125 -21.12 10.01 14.46
C LEU A 125 -19.63 10.14 14.86
N LYS A 126 -19.29 11.16 15.67
CA LYS A 126 -17.94 11.33 16.20
C LYS A 126 -17.57 10.17 17.13
N ASP A 127 -18.49 9.75 17.99
CA ASP A 127 -18.28 8.64 18.93
C ASP A 127 -18.17 7.31 18.19
N ILE A 128 -19.01 7.09 17.19
CA ILE A 128 -18.95 5.90 16.31
C ILE A 128 -17.57 5.78 15.67
N ILE A 129 -17.05 6.87 15.08
CA ILE A 129 -15.72 6.89 14.46
C ILE A 129 -14.61 6.69 15.49
N ASN A 130 -14.76 7.23 16.70
CA ASN A 130 -13.80 6.98 17.78
C ASN A 130 -13.78 5.50 18.19
N ILE A 131 -14.93 4.88 18.43
CA ILE A 131 -15.06 3.45 18.79
C ILE A 131 -14.40 2.57 17.72
N ILE A 132 -14.65 2.84 16.43
CA ILE A 132 -14.04 2.06 15.36
C ILE A 132 -12.51 2.29 15.31
N GLY A 133 -12.05 3.54 15.46
CA GLY A 133 -10.64 3.90 15.48
C GLY A 133 -9.86 3.32 16.67
N GLU A 134 -10.53 2.99 17.77
CA GLU A 134 -9.92 2.30 18.92
C GLU A 134 -9.76 0.80 18.67
N LYS A 135 -10.67 0.18 17.90
CA LYS A 135 -10.67 -1.26 17.56
C LYS A 135 -9.64 -1.64 16.48
N ARG A 136 -8.43 -1.08 16.51
CA ARG A 136 -7.36 -1.32 15.51
C ARG A 136 -7.02 -2.79 15.29
N LYS A 137 -6.99 -3.61 16.35
CA LYS A 137 -6.69 -5.05 16.23
C LYS A 137 -7.71 -5.79 15.35
N VAL A 138 -8.97 -5.34 15.35
CA VAL A 138 -10.06 -5.96 14.60
C VAL A 138 -10.03 -5.52 13.13
N TYR A 139 -9.82 -4.23 12.89
CA TYR A 139 -9.85 -3.62 11.56
C TYR A 139 -8.49 -3.56 10.85
N LYS A 140 -7.40 -3.87 11.55
CA LYS A 140 -6.02 -3.77 11.05
C LYS A 140 -5.75 -2.37 10.44
N SER A 141 -5.11 -2.33 9.26
CA SER A 141 -4.85 -1.12 8.49
C SER A 141 -6.07 -0.21 8.28
N LEU A 142 -7.30 -0.75 8.20
CA LEU A 142 -8.51 0.07 8.10
C LEU A 142 -8.77 0.84 9.40
N GLY A 143 -8.60 0.19 10.55
CA GLY A 143 -8.75 0.83 11.85
C GLY A 143 -7.76 1.97 12.04
N ASP A 144 -6.55 1.81 11.52
CA ASP A 144 -5.52 2.87 11.55
C ASP A 144 -5.94 4.09 10.71
N GLU A 145 -6.52 3.89 9.52
CA GLU A 145 -7.05 5.00 8.71
C GLU A 145 -8.23 5.70 9.41
N ILE A 146 -9.18 4.95 9.99
CA ILE A 146 -10.30 5.53 10.74
C ILE A 146 -9.83 6.25 12.01
N ARG A 147 -8.81 5.73 12.68
CA ARG A 147 -8.20 6.39 13.84
C ARG A 147 -7.63 7.75 13.50
N LYS A 148 -6.98 7.91 12.33
CA LYS A 148 -6.50 9.23 11.89
C LYS A 148 -7.66 10.22 11.78
N ILE A 149 -8.82 9.80 11.28
CA ILE A 149 -10.04 10.61 11.22
C ILE A 149 -10.51 10.99 12.64
N SER A 150 -10.57 10.01 13.55
CA SER A 150 -10.92 10.27 14.96
C SER A 150 -9.98 11.30 15.59
N ILE A 151 -8.66 11.12 15.44
CA ILE A 151 -7.65 12.05 15.95
C ILE A 151 -7.84 13.46 15.40
N LEU A 152 -8.02 13.60 14.07
CA LEU A 152 -8.26 14.89 13.43
C LEU A 152 -9.51 15.58 13.99
N SER A 153 -10.59 14.82 14.21
CA SER A 153 -11.85 15.37 14.72
C SER A 153 -11.80 15.70 16.21
N THR A 154 -11.17 14.86 17.02
CA THR A 154 -11.19 14.96 18.49
C THR A 154 -10.09 15.86 19.03
N GLN A 155 -8.85 15.63 18.62
CA GLN A 155 -7.66 16.35 19.09
C GLN A 155 -7.49 17.66 18.32
N TRP A 156 -7.61 17.61 16.99
CA TRP A 156 -7.38 18.77 16.12
C TRP A 156 -8.64 19.57 15.80
N LYS A 157 -9.80 19.18 16.36
CA LYS A 157 -11.12 19.83 16.18
C LYS A 157 -11.50 20.06 14.71
N VAL A 158 -10.98 19.26 13.79
CA VAL A 158 -11.29 19.35 12.37
C VAL A 158 -12.73 18.89 12.14
N PRO A 159 -13.55 19.62 11.37
CA PRO A 159 -14.90 19.16 11.02
C PRO A 159 -14.86 17.77 10.39
N LEU A 160 -15.75 16.88 10.81
CA LEU A 160 -15.65 15.46 10.50
C LEU A 160 -15.67 15.20 8.98
N ALA A 161 -16.49 15.92 8.22
CA ALA A 161 -16.49 15.88 6.76
C ALA A 161 -15.10 16.19 6.17
N ARG A 162 -14.45 17.27 6.64
CA ARG A 162 -13.09 17.62 6.20
C ARG A 162 -12.08 16.54 6.57
N ALA A 163 -12.19 15.93 7.75
CA ALA A 163 -11.33 14.84 8.17
C ALA A 163 -11.50 13.59 7.27
N PHE A 164 -12.73 13.23 6.92
CA PHE A 164 -13.03 12.16 5.96
C PHE A 164 -12.38 12.42 4.59
N ARG A 165 -12.56 13.62 4.04
CA ARG A 165 -11.95 14.02 2.76
C ARG A 165 -10.41 14.01 2.82
N PHE A 166 -9.84 14.50 3.92
CA PHE A 166 -8.39 14.53 4.09
C PHE A 166 -7.75 13.13 4.08
N ILE A 167 -8.41 12.15 4.72
CA ILE A 167 -7.95 10.76 4.76
C ILE A 167 -8.28 10.01 3.46
N SER A 168 -9.39 10.32 2.80
CA SER A 168 -9.75 9.71 1.51
C SER A 168 -8.70 10.00 0.41
N ASP A 169 -8.06 11.15 0.45
CA ASP A 169 -7.00 11.50 -0.50
C ASP A 169 -5.63 10.85 -0.19
N ARG A 170 -5.46 10.26 1.00
CA ARG A 170 -4.19 9.69 1.48
C ARG A 170 -4.21 8.19 1.69
N THR A 171 -5.39 7.58 1.74
CA THR A 171 -5.51 6.13 1.92
C THR A 171 -4.94 5.38 0.71
N PRO A 172 -4.26 4.25 0.91
CA PRO A 172 -3.79 3.39 -0.18
C PRO A 172 -4.95 2.66 -0.89
N SER A 173 -6.13 2.57 -0.27
CA SER A 173 -7.29 1.83 -0.81
C SER A 173 -8.21 2.71 -1.65
N LYS A 174 -8.46 2.29 -2.90
CA LYS A 174 -9.45 2.94 -3.78
C LYS A 174 -10.88 2.80 -3.24
N MET A 175 -11.22 1.66 -2.64
CA MET A 175 -12.54 1.41 -2.08
C MET A 175 -12.80 2.30 -0.85
N LEU A 176 -11.83 2.37 0.08
CA LEU A 176 -11.95 3.26 1.23
C LEU A 176 -11.95 4.72 0.80
N LYS A 177 -11.14 5.10 -0.19
CA LYS A 177 -11.15 6.45 -0.76
C LYS A 177 -12.54 6.86 -1.24
N ASP A 178 -13.15 6.05 -2.11
CA ASP A 178 -14.49 6.33 -2.65
C ASP A 178 -15.54 6.36 -1.53
N PHE A 179 -15.48 5.42 -0.58
CA PHE A 179 -16.37 5.40 0.57
C PHE A 179 -16.27 6.70 1.41
N LEU A 180 -15.08 7.06 1.86
CA LEU A 180 -14.88 8.24 2.72
C LEU A 180 -15.17 9.55 1.99
N ASP A 181 -14.89 9.63 0.69
CA ASP A 181 -15.22 10.80 -0.12
C ASP A 181 -16.73 11.00 -0.22
N ARG A 182 -17.48 9.94 -0.54
CA ARG A 182 -18.95 10.00 -0.55
C ARG A 182 -19.53 10.31 0.82
N PHE A 183 -18.94 9.74 1.87
CA PHE A 183 -19.34 10.01 3.24
C PHE A 183 -19.13 11.49 3.62
N SER A 184 -17.98 12.06 3.25
CA SER A 184 -17.72 13.50 3.40
C SER A 184 -18.73 14.35 2.64
N GLN A 185 -19.02 14.01 1.39
CA GLN A 185 -19.96 14.76 0.55
C GLN A 185 -21.37 14.73 1.14
N SER A 186 -21.83 13.55 1.59
CA SER A 186 -23.14 13.40 2.25
C SER A 186 -23.25 14.21 3.53
N LEU A 187 -22.17 14.33 4.31
CA LEU A 187 -22.16 15.16 5.51
C LEU A 187 -22.22 16.65 5.17
N VAL A 188 -21.56 17.09 4.10
CA VAL A 188 -21.62 18.50 3.68
C VAL A 188 -23.00 18.85 3.13
N SER A 189 -23.59 17.99 2.29
CA SER A 189 -24.91 18.24 1.68
C SER A 189 -26.07 18.04 2.65
N GLY A 190 -25.89 17.24 3.70
CA GLY A 190 -26.92 17.02 4.72
C GLY A 190 -26.99 18.12 5.79
N VAL A 191 -25.92 18.91 5.96
CA VAL A 191 -25.86 20.01 6.94
C VAL A 191 -26.45 21.32 6.38
N SER A 192 -26.80 21.36 5.09
CA SER A 192 -27.39 22.52 4.41
C SER A 192 -28.92 22.60 4.44
N HIS A 193 -29.59 21.89 5.36
CA HIS A 193 -31.02 22.02 5.64
C HIS A 193 -31.29 22.18 7.12
#